data_AF-A0A095A1G7-F1
#
_entry.id   AF-A0A095A1G7-F1
#
_cell.length_a   1.000
_cell.length_b   1.000
_cell.length_c   1.000
_cell.angle_alpha   90.00
_cell.angle_beta   90.00
_cell.angle_gamma   90.00
#
_symmetry.space_group_name_H-M   'P 1'
#
loop_
_entity.id
_entity.type
_entity.pdbx_description
1 polymer ?
#
loop_
_entity_poly.entity_id
_entity_poly.type
_entity_poly.pdbx_seq_one_letter_code
_entity_poly.pdbx_strand_id
1 'polypeptide(L)'
;MSANNFIRGFYHLEKKSTNNVPPVFSRLAHEDHLLKMSSKCPKFKRLFHHLMNSSVVSQKANTLRNFFDFLEHTTGYTFPIDRSSSDNFYTAWRICDPVTIWVDHSLPSLPRWVTSDVYKQCSNLLDYKHFIRFSKPQLTRLRGGPLAGHIMDLFRERINQELKNSDHDMDSSEQLHRRFVAYFAHDSTLAALMSHLGVYNGIKPPLASCLIVELHRSLSSSNNFYLRFYYLNETKLPLKTDKIVNLWPTKCETHNHIDGKQLNYSCPFHKLELSLQGTYATDIGAECYDNDAINNVKTTYTKPSGIKMLESYCYHPQLLTFIFIQTAIVCYFVARFLPIPIAYLINNFRYSRHVR
;
A
#
# COMPACT_ATOMS: atom_id res chain seq x y z
N MET A 1 -11.91 -0.39 -6.16
CA MET A 1 -12.35 -1.58 -6.95
C MET A 1 -12.22 -2.87 -6.16
N SER A 2 -11.03 -3.22 -5.64
CA SER A 2 -10.83 -4.47 -4.88
C SER A 2 -11.82 -4.64 -3.72
N ALA A 3 -12.08 -3.56 -2.96
CA ALA A 3 -13.10 -3.54 -1.90
C ALA A 3 -14.49 -3.95 -2.40
N ASN A 4 -14.99 -3.31 -3.46
CA ASN A 4 -16.29 -3.63 -4.04
C ASN A 4 -16.37 -5.07 -4.56
N ASN A 5 -15.30 -5.59 -5.16
CA ASN A 5 -15.26 -6.98 -5.64
C ASN A 5 -15.23 -7.98 -4.48
N PHE A 6 -14.48 -7.68 -3.41
CA PHE A 6 -14.50 -8.49 -2.19
C PHE A 6 -15.90 -8.52 -1.59
N ILE A 7 -16.54 -7.36 -1.43
CA ILE A 7 -17.90 -7.25 -0.89
C ILE A 7 -18.88 -8.05 -1.77
N ARG A 8 -18.80 -7.92 -3.10
CA ARG A 8 -19.63 -8.73 -4.01
C ARG A 8 -19.44 -10.22 -3.77
N GLY A 9 -18.21 -10.71 -3.65
CA GLY A 9 -17.93 -12.12 -3.37
C GLY A 9 -18.44 -12.56 -2.00
N PHE A 10 -18.17 -11.75 -0.97
CA PHE A 10 -18.52 -12.04 0.43
C PHE A 10 -20.04 -12.10 0.64
N TYR A 11 -20.79 -11.13 0.11
CA TYR A 11 -22.25 -11.04 0.28
C TYR A 11 -23.05 -11.80 -0.79
N HIS A 12 -22.47 -12.15 -1.95
CA HIS A 12 -23.13 -13.06 -2.89
C HIS A 12 -23.31 -14.47 -2.29
N LEU A 13 -22.46 -14.85 -1.32
CA LEU A 13 -22.65 -16.07 -0.54
C LEU A 13 -23.82 -15.96 0.46
N GLU A 14 -24.23 -14.75 0.86
CA GLU A 14 -25.40 -14.47 1.70
C GLU A 14 -26.71 -14.36 0.90
N LYS A 15 -26.86 -15.20 -0.15
CA LYS A 15 -28.02 -15.30 -1.04
C LYS A 15 -29.36 -15.23 -0.27
N LYS A 16 -29.93 -14.02 -0.15
CA LYS A 16 -31.38 -13.66 -0.15
C LYS A 16 -31.72 -12.31 0.50
N SER A 17 -30.78 -11.56 1.09
CA SER A 17 -31.14 -10.34 1.83
C SER A 17 -30.57 -9.04 1.22
N THR A 18 -31.43 -8.36 0.45
CA THR A 18 -31.43 -6.90 0.18
C THR A 18 -30.33 -6.30 -0.72
N ASN A 19 -30.71 -5.25 -1.47
CA ASN A 19 -29.85 -4.40 -2.31
C ASN A 19 -28.79 -3.59 -1.52
N ASN A 20 -28.58 -3.88 -0.25
CA ASN A 20 -27.76 -3.08 0.66
C ASN A 20 -26.34 -3.63 0.74
N VAL A 21 -25.55 -3.31 -0.28
CA VAL A 21 -24.11 -3.52 -0.27
C VAL A 21 -23.48 -2.53 0.72
N PRO A 22 -22.63 -2.95 1.68
CA PRO A 22 -22.01 -2.03 2.62
C PRO A 22 -21.17 -0.97 1.88
N PRO A 23 -21.16 0.28 2.36
CA PRO A 23 -20.39 1.35 1.73
C PRO A 23 -18.88 1.11 1.87
N VAL A 24 -18.13 1.52 0.85
CA VAL A 24 -16.67 1.59 0.91
C VAL A 24 -16.25 3.02 1.19
N PHE A 25 -15.67 3.23 2.37
CA PHE A 25 -15.09 4.52 2.75
C PHE A 25 -13.66 4.65 2.21
N SER A 26 -13.28 5.86 1.81
CA SER A 26 -11.93 6.18 1.35
C SER A 26 -11.58 7.61 1.71
N ARG A 27 -10.28 7.89 1.81
CA ARG A 27 -9.73 9.25 1.88
C ARG A 27 -8.93 9.55 0.62
N LEU A 28 -8.64 10.83 0.38
CA LEU A 28 -7.72 11.23 -0.69
C LEU A 28 -6.30 10.76 -0.35
N ALA A 29 -5.54 10.39 -1.38
CA ALA A 29 -4.23 9.76 -1.20
C ALA A 29 -3.21 10.63 -0.43
N HIS A 30 -3.35 11.95 -0.47
CA HIS A 30 -2.45 12.88 0.25
C HIS A 30 -2.86 13.11 1.72
N GLU A 31 -4.08 12.72 2.09
CA GLU A 31 -4.63 12.84 3.45
C GLU A 31 -4.64 11.50 4.18
N ASP A 32 -4.50 10.39 3.45
CA ASP A 32 -4.43 9.06 4.01
C ASP A 32 -3.06 8.81 4.64
N HIS A 33 -2.93 9.10 5.94
CA HIS A 33 -1.72 8.80 6.69
C HIS A 33 -1.70 7.39 7.31
N LEU A 34 -2.78 6.62 7.13
CA LEU A 34 -2.98 5.33 7.79
C LEU A 34 -2.65 4.15 6.86
N LEU A 35 -3.23 4.12 5.66
CA LEU A 35 -3.10 3.00 4.72
C LEU A 35 -2.11 3.30 3.59
N LYS A 36 -1.83 4.58 3.30
CA LYS A 36 -0.93 4.98 2.21
C LYS A 36 0.52 5.17 2.68
N MET A 37 1.35 4.13 2.51
CA MET A 37 2.76 4.14 2.94
C MET A 37 3.70 5.08 2.15
N SER A 38 3.16 5.78 1.15
CA SER A 38 3.86 6.81 0.39
C SER A 38 3.44 8.24 0.78
N SER A 39 2.58 8.42 1.78
CA SER A 39 2.13 9.74 2.22
C SER A 39 3.28 10.63 2.68
N LYS A 40 3.16 11.93 2.45
CA LYS A 40 4.23 12.91 2.70
C LYS A 40 4.64 12.86 4.18
N CYS A 41 5.94 12.66 4.43
CA CYS A 41 6.53 12.68 5.76
C CYS A 41 8.04 13.00 5.64
N PRO A 42 8.44 14.26 5.86
CA PRO A 42 9.84 14.68 5.75
C PRO A 42 10.79 13.88 6.65
N LYS A 43 10.40 13.63 7.91
CA LYS A 43 11.19 12.80 8.83
C LYS A 43 11.46 11.39 8.29
N PHE A 44 10.42 10.70 7.78
CA PHE A 44 10.59 9.38 7.15
C PHE A 44 11.53 9.46 5.95
N LYS A 45 11.38 10.48 5.09
CA LYS A 45 12.24 10.68 3.92
C LYS A 45 13.72 10.81 4.32
N ARG A 46 14.02 11.61 5.35
CA ARG A 46 15.39 11.78 5.88
C ARG A 46 15.96 10.47 6.42
N LEU A 47 15.20 9.77 7.26
CA LEU A 47 15.62 8.49 7.85
C LEU A 47 15.87 7.42 6.77
N PHE A 48 14.95 7.31 5.80
CA PHE A 48 15.08 6.33 4.73
C PHE A 48 16.24 6.67 3.79
N HIS A 49 16.44 7.95 3.47
CA HIS A 49 17.59 8.41 2.68
C HIS A 49 18.91 8.07 3.37
N HIS A 50 19.03 8.33 4.68
CA HIS A 50 20.22 7.96 5.46
C HIS A 50 20.47 6.44 5.41
N LEU A 51 19.43 5.62 5.56
CA LEU A 51 19.55 4.17 5.42
C LEU A 51 20.00 3.74 4.02
N MET A 52 19.43 4.34 2.97
CA MET A 52 19.79 4.04 1.58
C MET A 52 21.24 4.41 1.26
N ASN A 53 21.82 5.38 1.95
CA ASN A 53 23.23 5.77 1.79
C ASN A 53 24.19 5.04 2.74
N SER A 54 23.73 3.98 3.41
CA SER A 54 24.58 3.18 4.30
C SER A 54 25.45 2.18 3.52
N SER A 55 26.57 1.80 4.11
CA SER A 55 27.50 0.81 3.55
C SER A 55 26.84 -0.53 3.22
N VAL A 56 25.86 -0.95 4.03
CA VAL A 56 25.10 -2.20 3.80
C VAL A 56 24.34 -2.16 2.48
N VAL A 57 23.73 -1.01 2.16
CA VAL A 57 22.98 -0.84 0.90
C VAL A 57 23.93 -0.73 -0.29
N SER A 58 25.05 -0.01 -0.15
CA SER A 58 26.08 0.07 -1.19
C SER A 58 26.73 -1.29 -1.48
N GLN A 59 27.00 -2.10 -0.45
CA GLN A 59 27.48 -3.47 -0.62
C GLN A 59 26.46 -4.33 -1.39
N LYS A 60 25.18 -4.23 -1.04
CA LYS A 60 24.11 -4.93 -1.77
C LYS A 60 24.03 -4.47 -3.23
N ALA A 61 24.11 -3.16 -3.50
CA ALA A 61 24.14 -2.62 -4.86
C ALA A 61 25.33 -3.17 -5.65
N ASN A 62 26.52 -3.22 -5.04
CA ASN A 62 27.72 -3.79 -5.67
C ASN A 62 27.54 -5.27 -6.05
N THR A 63 26.83 -6.08 -5.25
CA THR A 63 26.52 -7.48 -5.63
C THR A 63 25.60 -7.60 -6.85
N LEU A 64 24.87 -6.53 -7.19
CA LEU A 64 23.90 -6.49 -8.29
C LEU A 64 24.39 -5.69 -9.50
N ARG A 65 25.65 -5.22 -9.50
CA ARG A 65 26.22 -4.37 -10.55
C ARG A 65 26.00 -4.91 -11.97
N ASN A 66 26.28 -6.19 -12.18
CA ASN A 66 26.15 -6.83 -13.49
C ASN A 66 24.69 -6.90 -13.93
N PHE A 67 23.77 -7.03 -12.98
CA PHE A 67 22.34 -7.03 -13.28
C PHE A 67 21.85 -5.63 -13.62
N PHE A 68 22.33 -4.58 -12.94
CA PHE A 68 22.04 -3.19 -13.31
C PHE A 68 22.58 -2.87 -14.71
N ASP A 69 23.81 -3.30 -15.03
CA ASP A 69 24.37 -3.18 -16.38
C ASP A 69 23.48 -3.89 -17.41
N PHE A 70 23.09 -5.12 -17.14
CA PHE A 70 22.19 -5.88 -18.02
C PHE A 70 20.85 -5.15 -18.26
N LEU A 71 20.22 -4.63 -17.20
CA LEU A 71 18.96 -3.90 -17.30
C LEU A 71 19.12 -2.61 -18.12
N GLU A 72 20.18 -1.83 -17.92
CA GLU A 72 20.44 -0.61 -18.70
C GLU A 72 20.55 -0.92 -20.20
N HIS A 73 21.43 -1.86 -20.57
CA HIS A 73 21.66 -2.22 -21.98
C HIS A 73 20.40 -2.77 -22.66
N THR A 74 19.57 -3.50 -21.92
CA THR A 74 18.42 -4.22 -22.48
C THR A 74 17.16 -3.36 -22.57
N THR A 75 16.98 -2.43 -21.64
CA THR A 75 15.73 -1.64 -21.52
C THR A 75 15.86 -0.20 -22.00
N GLY A 76 17.09 0.31 -22.16
CA GLY A 76 17.35 1.70 -22.52
C GLY A 76 17.09 2.70 -21.39
N TYR A 77 16.79 2.23 -20.16
CA TYR A 77 16.73 3.09 -18.99
C TYR A 77 18.13 3.51 -18.56
N THR A 78 18.29 4.79 -18.23
CA THR A 78 19.54 5.30 -17.66
C THR A 78 19.71 4.88 -16.20
N PHE A 79 20.88 4.33 -15.88
CA PHE A 79 21.31 4.04 -14.52
C PHE A 79 22.49 4.94 -14.12
N PRO A 80 22.69 5.22 -12.82
CA PRO A 80 23.89 5.90 -12.33
C PRO A 80 25.19 5.23 -12.79
N ILE A 81 26.22 6.03 -13.11
CA ILE A 81 27.54 5.53 -13.51
C ILE A 81 28.16 4.67 -12.40
N ASP A 82 28.07 5.13 -11.16
CA ASP A 82 28.46 4.33 -10.00
C ASP A 82 27.41 3.26 -9.70
N ARG A 83 27.70 2.01 -10.07
CA ARG A 83 26.84 0.85 -9.83
C ARG A 83 26.72 0.45 -8.36
N SER A 84 27.60 0.95 -7.51
CA SER A 84 27.51 0.76 -6.07
C SER A 84 26.59 1.78 -5.39
N SER A 85 26.17 2.82 -6.12
CA SER A 85 25.19 3.78 -5.62
C SER A 85 23.84 3.11 -5.38
N SER A 86 23.20 3.48 -4.28
CA SER A 86 21.86 3.02 -3.93
C SER A 86 20.79 3.53 -4.91
N ASP A 87 21.09 4.57 -5.69
CA ASP A 87 20.16 5.12 -6.67
C ASP A 87 19.83 4.14 -7.80
N ASN A 88 20.73 3.18 -8.10
CA ASN A 88 20.49 2.12 -9.08
C ASN A 88 19.24 1.29 -8.74
N PHE A 89 18.93 1.13 -7.44
CA PHE A 89 17.75 0.40 -7.00
C PHE A 89 16.45 1.04 -7.50
N TYR A 90 16.33 2.37 -7.56
CA TYR A 90 15.08 3.01 -7.98
C TYR A 90 14.75 2.71 -9.45
N THR A 91 15.74 2.76 -10.33
CA THR A 91 15.56 2.40 -11.75
C THR A 91 15.26 0.91 -11.88
N ALA A 92 16.02 0.05 -11.21
CA ALA A 92 15.80 -1.40 -11.23
C ALA A 92 14.40 -1.77 -10.73
N TRP A 93 13.93 -1.18 -9.62
CA TRP A 93 12.58 -1.44 -9.09
C TRP A 93 11.47 -1.02 -10.05
N ARG A 94 11.66 0.07 -10.81
CA ARG A 94 10.68 0.51 -11.82
C ARG A 94 10.58 -0.45 -12.99
N ILE A 95 11.69 -1.06 -13.39
CA ILE A 95 11.73 -2.06 -14.47
C ILE A 95 11.20 -3.40 -13.97
N CYS A 96 11.61 -3.82 -12.78
CA CYS A 96 11.28 -5.15 -12.26
C CYS A 96 9.82 -5.31 -11.85
N ASP A 97 9.14 -4.25 -11.43
CA ASP A 97 7.72 -4.32 -11.06
C ASP A 97 6.84 -4.86 -12.21
N PRO A 98 6.82 -4.26 -13.42
CA PRO A 98 6.07 -4.83 -14.55
C PRO A 98 6.61 -6.20 -15.00
N VAL A 99 7.92 -6.44 -14.98
CA VAL A 99 8.50 -7.76 -15.34
C VAL A 99 7.92 -8.89 -14.49
N THR A 100 7.85 -8.70 -13.17
CA THR A 100 7.27 -9.71 -12.28
C THR A 100 5.79 -9.95 -12.57
N ILE A 101 5.01 -8.88 -12.78
CA ILE A 101 3.59 -8.99 -13.15
C ILE A 101 3.39 -9.75 -14.46
N TRP A 102 4.20 -9.48 -15.48
CA TRP A 102 4.08 -10.14 -16.77
C TRP A 102 4.29 -11.66 -16.67
N VAL A 103 5.28 -12.07 -15.88
CA VAL A 103 5.60 -13.49 -15.67
C VAL A 103 4.57 -14.16 -14.77
N ASP A 104 4.20 -13.55 -13.65
CA ASP A 104 3.24 -14.11 -12.69
C ASP A 104 1.86 -14.32 -13.31
N HIS A 105 1.46 -13.45 -14.25
CA HIS A 105 0.21 -13.57 -14.99
C HIS A 105 0.32 -14.34 -16.31
N SER A 106 1.46 -14.98 -16.58
CA SER A 106 1.68 -15.80 -17.78
C SER A 106 1.29 -15.07 -19.07
N LEU A 107 1.72 -13.81 -19.22
CA LEU A 107 1.41 -13.05 -20.43
C LEU A 107 1.96 -13.77 -21.67
N PRO A 108 1.19 -13.83 -22.76
CA PRO A 108 1.49 -14.72 -23.89
C PRO A 108 2.73 -14.30 -24.68
N SER A 109 3.13 -13.03 -24.60
CA SER A 109 4.27 -12.49 -25.33
C SER A 109 5.17 -11.69 -24.39
N LEU A 110 6.27 -12.31 -23.97
CA LEU A 110 7.32 -11.66 -23.18
C LEU A 110 8.50 -11.26 -24.08
N PRO A 111 9.18 -10.14 -23.80
CA PRO A 111 10.45 -9.83 -24.43
C PRO A 111 11.46 -10.96 -24.21
N ARG A 112 12.28 -11.28 -25.23
CA ARG A 112 13.23 -12.42 -25.19
C ARG A 112 14.21 -12.38 -24.01
N TRP A 113 14.50 -11.20 -23.50
CA TRP A 113 15.41 -11.01 -22.38
C TRP A 113 14.77 -11.32 -21.02
N VAL A 114 13.43 -11.43 -20.93
CA VAL A 114 12.72 -11.80 -19.71
C VAL A 114 12.81 -13.31 -19.52
N THR A 115 13.95 -13.78 -19.01
CA THR A 115 14.19 -15.19 -18.68
C THR A 115 13.74 -15.49 -17.24
N SER A 116 13.72 -16.78 -16.87
CA SER A 116 13.46 -17.20 -15.49
C SER A 116 14.46 -16.64 -14.49
N ASP A 117 15.72 -16.45 -14.90
CA ASP A 117 16.75 -15.84 -14.06
C ASP A 117 16.48 -14.34 -13.85
N VAL A 118 16.15 -13.60 -14.92
CA VAL A 118 15.78 -12.18 -14.83
C VAL A 118 14.55 -12.00 -13.94
N TYR A 119 13.54 -12.86 -14.08
CA TYR A 119 12.38 -12.87 -13.19
C TYR A 119 12.80 -13.06 -11.73
N LYS A 120 13.63 -14.07 -11.42
CA LYS A 120 14.08 -14.35 -10.06
C LYS A 120 14.86 -13.17 -9.47
N GLN A 121 15.77 -12.57 -10.23
CA GLN A 121 16.52 -11.39 -9.79
C GLN A 121 15.60 -10.18 -9.56
N CYS A 122 14.63 -9.96 -10.44
CA CYS A 122 13.63 -8.92 -10.27
C CYS A 122 12.72 -9.14 -9.05
N SER A 123 12.26 -10.36 -8.82
CA SER A 123 11.48 -10.72 -7.62
C SER A 123 12.28 -10.40 -6.36
N ASN A 124 13.52 -10.88 -6.27
CA ASN A 124 14.40 -10.62 -5.12
C ASN A 124 14.65 -9.11 -4.88
N LEU A 125 14.74 -8.33 -5.96
CA LEU A 125 14.87 -6.88 -5.89
C LEU A 125 13.62 -6.20 -5.31
N LEU A 126 12.43 -6.67 -5.68
CA LEU A 126 11.16 -6.15 -5.16
C LEU A 126 10.90 -6.61 -3.72
N ASP A 127 11.35 -7.79 -3.33
CA ASP A 127 11.38 -8.23 -1.93
C ASP A 127 12.26 -7.29 -1.12
N TYR A 128 13.48 -7.03 -1.61
CA TYR A 128 14.41 -6.10 -0.98
C TYR A 128 13.84 -4.68 -0.88
N LYS A 129 13.13 -4.18 -1.91
CA LYS A 129 12.43 -2.87 -1.89
C LYS A 129 11.53 -2.73 -0.67
N HIS A 130 10.72 -3.74 -0.41
CA HIS A 130 9.78 -3.75 0.72
C HIS A 130 10.51 -3.91 2.05
N PHE A 131 11.44 -4.86 2.11
CA PHE A 131 12.26 -5.10 3.29
C PHE A 131 13.02 -3.84 3.73
N ILE A 132 13.83 -3.22 2.86
CA ILE A 132 14.68 -2.10 3.26
C ILE A 132 13.85 -0.90 3.74
N ARG A 133 12.72 -0.64 3.08
CA ARG A 133 11.79 0.46 3.41
C ARG A 133 11.19 0.37 4.81
N PHE A 134 11.08 -0.83 5.37
CA PHE A 134 10.46 -1.09 6.67
C PHE A 134 11.37 -1.87 7.63
N SER A 135 12.69 -1.89 7.38
CA SER A 135 13.67 -2.68 8.12
C SER A 135 14.08 -2.12 9.49
N LYS A 136 13.71 -0.88 9.81
CA LYS A 136 14.12 -0.19 11.05
C LYS A 136 12.91 0.25 11.87
N PRO A 137 12.94 0.13 13.22
CA PRO A 137 11.84 0.58 14.08
C PRO A 137 11.44 2.05 13.86
N GLN A 138 12.41 2.94 13.66
CA GLN A 138 12.15 4.36 13.39
C GLN A 138 11.38 4.60 12.07
N LEU A 139 11.55 3.71 11.08
CA LEU A 139 10.81 3.78 9.81
C LEU A 139 9.39 3.23 9.97
N THR A 140 9.24 2.08 10.64
CA THR A 140 7.92 1.49 10.87
C THR A 140 7.08 2.30 11.83
N ARG A 141 7.69 2.99 12.81
CA ARG A 141 7.03 3.97 13.70
C ARG A 141 6.19 5.00 12.93
N LEU A 142 6.70 5.50 11.80
CA LEU A 142 6.06 6.54 10.98
C LEU A 142 5.19 5.96 9.84
N ARG A 143 5.02 4.62 9.79
CA ARG A 143 4.38 3.89 8.70
C ARG A 143 3.45 2.79 9.20
N GLY A 144 3.94 1.57 9.35
CA GLY A 144 3.12 0.43 9.78
C GLY A 144 2.60 0.57 11.22
N GLY A 145 3.29 1.34 12.06
CA GLY A 145 2.95 1.59 13.45
C GLY A 145 1.57 2.19 13.67
N PRO A 146 1.22 3.34 13.06
CA PRO A 146 -0.11 3.93 13.16
C PRO A 146 -1.25 2.95 12.87
N LEU A 147 -1.08 2.09 11.86
CA LEU A 147 -2.08 1.06 11.55
C LEU A 147 -2.13 -0.03 12.63
N ALA A 148 -0.99 -0.42 13.22
CA ALA A 148 -0.97 -1.34 14.35
C ALA A 148 -1.71 -0.75 15.57
N GLY A 149 -1.45 0.52 15.91
CA GLY A 149 -2.14 1.23 16.98
C GLY A 149 -3.65 1.30 16.72
N HIS A 150 -4.04 1.70 15.51
CA HIS A 150 -5.45 1.74 15.10
C HIS A 150 -6.17 0.39 15.23
N ILE A 151 -5.50 -0.72 14.87
CA ILE A 151 -6.07 -2.06 15.05
C ILE A 151 -6.24 -2.39 16.55
N MET A 152 -5.29 -2.01 17.41
CA MET A 152 -5.42 -2.20 18.86
C MET A 152 -6.58 -1.38 19.43
N ASP A 153 -6.75 -0.13 18.99
CA ASP A 153 -7.85 0.74 19.43
C ASP A 153 -9.22 0.13 19.06
N LEU A 154 -9.36 -0.42 17.84
CA LEU A 154 -10.59 -1.11 17.42
C LEU A 154 -10.91 -2.31 18.32
N PHE A 155 -9.90 -3.12 18.66
CA PHE A 155 -10.12 -4.26 19.55
C PHE A 155 -10.39 -3.83 20.98
N ARG A 156 -9.72 -2.78 21.48
CA ARG A 156 -9.98 -2.20 22.80
C ARG A 156 -11.41 -1.68 22.91
N GLU A 157 -11.88 -0.97 21.89
CA GLU A 157 -13.27 -0.52 21.80
C GLU A 157 -14.25 -1.70 21.88
N ARG A 158 -13.99 -2.76 21.10
CA ARG A 158 -14.82 -3.97 21.10
C ARG A 158 -14.81 -4.70 22.46
N ILE A 159 -13.64 -4.85 23.09
CA ILE A 159 -13.50 -5.45 24.42
C ILE A 159 -14.32 -4.66 25.44
N ASN A 160 -14.21 -3.33 25.43
CA ASN A 160 -14.93 -2.47 26.36
C ASN A 160 -16.46 -2.58 26.19
N GLN A 161 -16.94 -2.74 24.94
CA GLN A 161 -18.37 -2.99 24.68
C GLN A 161 -18.82 -4.35 25.22
N GLU A 162 -18.04 -5.41 24.98
CA GLU A 162 -18.35 -6.77 25.45
C GLU A 162 -18.36 -6.89 26.98
N LEU A 163 -17.49 -6.15 27.67
CA LEU A 163 -17.47 -6.12 29.14
C LEU A 163 -18.63 -5.30 29.73
N LYS A 164 -19.05 -4.21 29.07
CA LYS A 164 -20.23 -3.44 29.50
C LYS A 164 -21.53 -4.20 29.35
N ASN A 165 -21.68 -4.93 28.24
CA ASN A 165 -22.90 -5.71 27.97
C ASN A 165 -23.04 -6.94 28.89
N SER A 166 -21.97 -7.40 29.55
CA SER A 166 -22.08 -8.45 30.58
C SER A 166 -22.56 -7.94 31.95
N ASP A 167 -22.53 -6.63 32.19
CA ASP A 167 -22.82 -6.03 33.51
C ASP A 167 -24.21 -5.36 33.60
N HIS A 168 -24.93 -5.13 32.49
CA HIS A 168 -26.29 -4.54 32.51
C HIS A 168 -27.17 -4.95 31.31
N ASP A 169 -28.41 -5.37 31.60
CA ASP A 169 -29.55 -5.41 30.66
C ASP A 169 -29.81 -3.98 30.12
N MET A 170 -29.37 -3.66 28.90
CA MET A 170 -29.81 -2.44 28.23
C MET A 170 -30.02 -2.63 26.73
N ASP A 171 -31.30 -2.67 26.40
CA ASP A 171 -31.96 -2.42 25.13
C ASP A 171 -31.53 -1.07 24.52
N SER A 172 -30.35 -1.03 23.88
CA SER A 172 -29.89 0.15 23.13
C SER A 172 -29.70 -0.21 21.66
N SER A 173 -30.69 0.13 20.84
CA SER A 173 -30.77 -0.18 19.41
C SER A 173 -29.79 0.61 18.51
N GLU A 174 -28.77 1.27 19.08
CA GLU A 174 -27.76 2.06 18.35
C GLU A 174 -26.32 1.61 18.58
N GLN A 175 -26.08 0.40 19.12
CA GLN A 175 -24.72 -0.13 19.12
C GLN A 175 -24.30 -0.52 17.69
N LEU A 176 -23.40 0.27 17.11
CA LEU A 176 -22.73 -0.04 15.85
C LEU A 176 -21.85 -1.29 16.05
N HIS A 177 -22.44 -2.47 15.89
CA HIS A 177 -21.77 -3.76 16.06
C HIS A 177 -20.78 -4.01 14.91
N ARG A 178 -19.62 -3.36 14.95
CA ARG A 178 -18.51 -3.62 14.01
C ARG A 178 -17.87 -4.96 14.34
N ARG A 179 -18.49 -6.05 13.87
CA ARG A 179 -17.97 -7.42 14.02
C ARG A 179 -16.89 -7.76 12.98
N PHE A 180 -16.82 -7.00 11.89
CA PHE A 180 -15.87 -7.19 10.80
C PHE A 180 -15.47 -5.85 10.20
N VAL A 181 -14.16 -5.62 10.05
CA VAL A 181 -13.59 -4.42 9.44
C VAL A 181 -12.53 -4.86 8.44
N ALA A 182 -12.64 -4.40 7.20
CA ALA A 182 -11.70 -4.73 6.13
C ALA A 182 -11.03 -3.46 5.57
N TYR A 183 -9.70 -3.47 5.56
CA TYR A 183 -8.88 -2.42 4.95
C TYR A 183 -8.33 -2.90 3.61
N PHE A 184 -8.67 -2.21 2.53
CA PHE A 184 -8.17 -2.49 1.19
C PHE A 184 -7.08 -1.49 0.85
N ALA A 185 -5.84 -1.97 0.77
CA ALA A 185 -4.67 -1.11 0.64
C ALA A 185 -3.63 -1.70 -0.34
N HIS A 186 -2.35 -1.49 -0.07
CA HIS A 186 -1.24 -1.88 -0.93
C HIS A 186 -0.35 -2.96 -0.27
N ASP A 187 0.44 -3.65 -1.09
CA ASP A 187 1.54 -4.52 -0.66
C ASP A 187 2.45 -3.87 0.39
N SER A 188 2.80 -2.60 0.18
CA SER A 188 3.59 -1.81 1.12
C SER A 188 2.91 -1.60 2.47
N THR A 189 1.58 -1.53 2.52
CA THR A 189 0.80 -1.42 3.77
C THR A 189 0.96 -2.69 4.61
N LEU A 190 0.82 -3.85 3.97
CA LEU A 190 1.02 -5.16 4.60
C LEU A 190 2.47 -5.34 5.05
N ALA A 191 3.44 -5.04 4.20
CA ALA A 191 4.86 -5.13 4.54
C ALA A 191 5.20 -4.22 5.73
N ALA A 192 4.71 -2.97 5.74
CA ALA A 192 4.95 -2.03 6.83
C ALA A 192 4.35 -2.50 8.16
N LEU A 193 3.08 -2.92 8.16
CA LEU A 193 2.38 -3.39 9.36
C LEU A 193 3.05 -4.66 9.91
N MET A 194 3.26 -5.66 9.07
CA MET A 194 3.91 -6.91 9.48
C MET A 194 5.34 -6.68 9.97
N SER A 195 6.07 -5.71 9.39
CA SER A 195 7.42 -5.36 9.86
C SER A 195 7.36 -4.71 11.24
N HIS A 196 6.35 -3.86 11.48
CA HIS A 196 6.14 -3.24 12.79
C HIS A 196 5.75 -4.26 13.88
N LEU A 197 4.97 -5.27 13.52
CA LEU A 197 4.56 -6.38 14.40
C LEU A 197 5.66 -7.45 14.56
N GLY A 198 6.74 -7.36 13.77
CA GLY A 198 7.85 -8.32 13.82
C GLY A 198 7.55 -9.68 13.18
N VAL A 199 6.58 -9.75 12.25
CA VAL A 199 6.14 -10.98 11.57
C VAL A 199 6.38 -10.97 10.07
N TYR A 200 6.98 -9.90 9.53
CA TYR A 200 7.28 -9.80 8.11
C TYR A 200 8.41 -10.75 7.72
N ASN A 201 8.16 -11.57 6.71
CA ASN A 201 9.09 -12.58 6.21
C ASN A 201 10.12 -12.04 5.20
N GLY A 202 10.11 -10.74 4.91
CA GLY A 202 11.01 -10.13 3.93
C GLY A 202 10.54 -10.18 2.47
N ILE A 203 9.45 -10.90 2.18
CA ILE A 203 8.95 -11.14 0.82
C ILE A 203 7.83 -10.15 0.49
N LYS A 204 7.87 -9.54 -0.70
CA LYS A 204 6.83 -8.63 -1.21
C LYS A 204 5.46 -9.33 -1.08
N PRO A 205 4.49 -8.73 -0.37
CA PRO A 205 3.16 -9.32 -0.28
C PRO A 205 2.53 -9.51 -1.66
N PRO A 206 2.06 -10.72 -2.00
CA PRO A 206 1.50 -10.99 -3.32
C PRO A 206 0.13 -10.32 -3.49
N LEU A 207 -0.33 -10.23 -4.75
CA LEU A 207 -1.62 -9.60 -5.08
C LEU A 207 -2.78 -10.25 -4.31
N ALA A 208 -3.69 -9.44 -3.77
CA ALA A 208 -4.83 -9.92 -2.98
C ALA A 208 -4.47 -10.74 -1.71
N SER A 209 -3.20 -10.73 -1.28
CA SER A 209 -2.84 -11.25 0.05
C SER A 209 -3.53 -10.46 1.16
N CYS A 210 -3.71 -11.10 2.30
CA CYS A 210 -4.47 -10.55 3.42
C CYS A 210 -3.85 -10.96 4.76
N LEU A 211 -3.70 -9.99 5.66
CA LEU A 211 -3.47 -10.23 7.08
C LEU A 211 -4.83 -10.19 7.79
N ILE A 212 -5.18 -11.29 8.44
CA ILE A 212 -6.40 -11.43 9.23
C ILE A 212 -5.98 -11.43 10.70
N VAL A 213 -6.65 -10.61 11.50
CA VAL A 213 -6.44 -10.55 12.95
C VAL A 213 -7.79 -10.77 13.63
N GLU A 214 -7.87 -11.81 14.43
CA GLU A 214 -9.10 -12.20 15.12
C GLU A 214 -8.98 -11.92 16.61
N LEU A 215 -10.02 -11.31 17.18
CA LEU A 215 -10.17 -11.14 18.62
C LEU A 215 -11.06 -12.25 19.17
N HIS A 216 -10.57 -12.93 20.20
CA HIS A 216 -11.25 -14.04 20.87
C HIS A 216 -11.37 -13.77 22.36
N ARG A 217 -12.44 -14.29 22.97
CA ARG A 217 -12.70 -14.26 24.42
C ARG A 217 -12.42 -15.66 24.98
N SER A 218 -11.68 -15.74 26.07
CA SER A 218 -11.39 -17.02 26.73
C SER A 218 -12.66 -17.59 27.36
N LEU A 219 -12.86 -18.91 27.19
CA LEU A 219 -13.95 -19.65 27.83
C LEU A 219 -13.69 -19.87 29.33
N SER A 220 -12.42 -19.95 29.74
CA SER A 220 -12.02 -20.23 31.13
C SER A 220 -11.98 -19.01 32.03
N SER A 221 -11.91 -17.81 31.45
CA SER A 221 -11.95 -16.54 32.16
C SER A 221 -12.59 -15.50 31.27
N SER A 222 -13.82 -15.12 31.62
CA SER A 222 -14.66 -14.20 30.85
C SER A 222 -14.01 -12.83 30.61
N ASN A 223 -12.95 -12.47 31.34
CA ASN A 223 -12.29 -11.16 31.21
C ASN A 223 -10.97 -11.24 30.41
N ASN A 224 -10.59 -12.43 29.93
CA ASN A 224 -9.36 -12.62 29.19
C ASN A 224 -9.62 -12.65 27.69
N PHE A 225 -8.95 -11.75 26.97
CA PHE A 225 -9.02 -11.65 25.51
C PHE A 225 -7.66 -11.95 24.87
N TYR A 226 -7.70 -12.60 23.71
CA TYR A 226 -6.50 -12.92 22.94
C TYR A 226 -6.71 -12.69 21.46
N LEU A 227 -5.60 -12.50 20.76
CA LEU A 227 -5.54 -12.26 19.33
C LEU A 227 -4.94 -13.47 18.61
N ARG A 228 -5.43 -13.75 17.41
CA ARG A 228 -4.80 -14.69 16.47
C ARG A 228 -4.52 -13.99 15.16
N PHE A 229 -3.34 -14.22 14.60
CA PHE A 229 -2.89 -13.60 13.36
C PHE A 229 -2.73 -14.65 12.27
N TYR A 230 -3.29 -14.37 11.11
CA TYR A 230 -3.24 -15.26 9.96
C TYR A 230 -2.83 -14.48 8.72
N TYR A 231 -1.96 -15.06 7.90
CA TYR A 231 -1.55 -14.48 6.63
C TYR A 231 -1.94 -15.42 5.49
N LEU A 232 -2.85 -14.93 4.66
CA LEU A 232 -3.20 -15.55 3.39
C LEU A 232 -2.33 -14.91 2.31
N ASN A 233 -1.36 -15.66 1.81
CA ASN A 233 -0.43 -15.22 0.76
C ASN A 233 -0.55 -16.04 -0.53
N GLU A 234 -1.60 -16.85 -0.66
CA GLU A 234 -1.90 -17.61 -1.87
C GLU A 234 -2.89 -16.85 -2.73
N THR A 235 -2.61 -16.79 -4.03
CA THR A 235 -3.39 -16.04 -5.01
C THR A 235 -3.97 -16.95 -6.10
N LYS A 236 -3.44 -18.17 -6.23
CA LYS A 236 -3.91 -19.16 -7.21
C LYS A 236 -5.19 -19.83 -6.73
N LEU A 237 -6.18 -19.84 -7.61
CA LEU A 237 -7.45 -20.52 -7.38
C LEU A 237 -7.37 -22.01 -7.78
N PRO A 238 -8.08 -22.92 -7.09
CA PRO A 238 -8.87 -22.66 -5.88
C PRO A 238 -7.97 -22.35 -4.67
N LEU A 239 -8.43 -21.42 -3.81
CA LEU A 239 -7.69 -21.11 -2.59
C LEU A 239 -7.61 -22.37 -1.72
N LYS A 240 -6.40 -22.70 -1.30
CA LYS A 240 -6.08 -23.84 -0.46
C LYS A 240 -5.99 -23.37 0.99
N THR A 241 -7.00 -23.70 1.81
CA THR A 241 -7.11 -23.21 3.20
C THR A 241 -6.00 -23.74 4.12
N ASP A 242 -5.40 -24.87 3.77
CA ASP A 242 -4.18 -25.42 4.39
C ASP A 242 -2.95 -24.52 4.24
N LYS A 243 -3.01 -23.49 3.38
CA LYS A 243 -1.92 -22.52 3.16
C LYS A 243 -2.05 -21.25 3.99
N ILE A 244 -3.06 -21.12 4.84
CA ILE A 244 -3.13 -19.98 5.77
C ILE A 244 -1.99 -20.10 6.77
N VAL A 245 -1.10 -19.09 6.79
CA VAL A 245 0.06 -19.08 7.68
C VAL A 245 -0.34 -18.48 9.02
N ASN A 246 -0.24 -19.25 10.10
CA ASN A 246 -0.36 -18.71 11.46
C ASN A 246 0.84 -17.83 11.78
N LEU A 247 0.60 -16.59 12.16
CA LEU A 247 1.64 -15.63 12.53
C LEU A 247 1.67 -15.44 14.04
N TRP A 248 2.87 -15.22 14.57
CA TRP A 248 3.10 -14.92 15.98
C TRP A 248 3.89 -13.61 16.10
N PRO A 249 3.24 -12.48 16.47
CA PRO A 249 3.95 -11.24 16.72
C PRO A 249 5.00 -11.41 17.80
N THR A 250 6.26 -11.10 17.47
CA THR A 250 7.39 -11.21 18.41
C THR A 250 7.23 -10.29 19.62
N LYS A 251 6.42 -9.23 19.47
CA LYS A 251 6.05 -8.32 20.55
C LYS A 251 5.07 -8.91 21.57
N CYS A 252 4.45 -10.05 21.29
CA CYS A 252 3.47 -10.65 22.19
C CYS A 252 4.10 -11.36 23.39
N GLU A 253 5.08 -12.24 23.14
CA GLU A 253 5.95 -12.95 24.09
C GLU A 253 6.76 -14.03 23.35
N THR A 254 7.59 -14.81 24.07
CA THR A 254 8.15 -16.06 23.56
C THR A 254 7.03 -17.04 23.20
N HIS A 255 7.16 -17.70 22.05
CA HIS A 255 6.15 -18.64 21.55
C HIS A 255 6.09 -19.86 22.48
N ASN A 256 5.03 -19.98 23.27
CA ASN A 256 4.90 -21.06 24.25
C ASN A 256 4.36 -22.33 23.56
N HIS A 257 5.07 -23.44 23.75
CA HIS A 257 4.59 -24.77 23.36
C HIS A 257 3.61 -25.29 24.41
N ILE A 258 2.44 -25.75 23.97
CA ILE A 258 1.55 -26.60 24.75
C ILE A 258 2.04 -28.05 24.58
N ASP A 259 2.30 -28.73 25.69
CA ASP A 259 2.68 -30.14 25.79
C ASP A 259 3.87 -30.58 24.91
N GLY A 260 4.81 -29.66 24.67
CA GLY A 260 6.05 -29.92 23.92
C GLY A 260 5.84 -30.23 22.43
N LYS A 261 4.62 -30.18 21.90
CA LYS A 261 4.31 -30.54 20.49
C LYS A 261 3.42 -29.54 19.75
N GLN A 262 2.58 -28.76 20.43
CA GLN A 262 1.62 -27.87 19.76
C GLN A 262 1.91 -26.39 20.07
N LEU A 263 2.06 -25.57 19.03
CA LEU A 263 2.31 -24.14 19.15
C LEU A 263 0.99 -23.41 19.46
N ASN A 264 0.97 -22.62 20.55
CA ASN A 264 -0.17 -21.77 20.87
C ASN A 264 -0.06 -20.41 20.19
N TYR A 265 -0.89 -20.16 19.18
CA TYR A 265 -0.96 -18.89 18.46
C TYR A 265 -1.88 -17.85 19.11
N SER A 266 -2.31 -18.07 20.35
CA SER A 266 -3.17 -17.14 21.10
C SER A 266 -2.34 -16.09 21.83
N CYS A 267 -2.26 -14.89 21.25
CA CYS A 267 -1.51 -13.77 21.79
C CYS A 267 -2.37 -12.96 22.79
N PRO A 268 -2.03 -12.85 24.10
CA PRO A 268 -2.84 -12.07 25.04
C PRO A 268 -2.95 -10.60 24.63
N PHE A 269 -4.18 -10.09 24.52
CA PHE A 269 -4.44 -8.76 23.97
C PHE A 269 -3.68 -7.65 24.73
N HIS A 270 -3.84 -7.61 26.06
CA HIS A 270 -3.21 -6.61 26.93
C HIS A 270 -1.69 -6.60 26.81
N LYS A 271 -1.06 -7.77 26.64
CA LYS A 271 0.40 -7.86 26.50
C LYS A 271 0.87 -7.23 25.19
N LEU A 272 0.20 -7.56 24.08
CA LEU A 272 0.53 -6.97 22.79
C LEU A 272 0.27 -5.45 22.81
N GLU A 273 -0.84 -5.01 23.38
CA GLU A 273 -1.16 -3.58 23.48
C GLU A 273 -0.06 -2.82 24.25
N LEU A 274 0.34 -3.31 25.43
CA LEU A 274 1.45 -2.73 26.21
C LEU A 274 2.77 -2.73 25.43
N SER A 275 3.09 -3.82 24.74
CA SER A 275 4.32 -3.94 23.95
C SER A 275 4.38 -2.96 22.76
N LEU A 276 3.22 -2.53 22.26
CA LEU A 276 3.12 -1.59 21.16
C LEU A 276 3.12 -0.14 21.65
N GLN A 277 2.83 0.10 22.93
CA GLN A 277 2.79 1.44 23.51
C GLN A 277 4.11 2.19 23.28
N GLY A 278 4.00 3.41 22.76
CA GLY A 278 5.16 4.24 22.46
C GLY A 278 6.03 3.75 21.31
N THR A 279 5.66 2.68 20.58
CA THR A 279 6.45 2.19 19.43
C THR A 279 5.99 2.77 18.09
N TYR A 280 4.77 3.29 18.01
CA TYR A 280 4.20 3.96 16.84
C TYR A 280 3.93 5.44 17.10
N ALA A 281 3.85 6.22 16.02
CA ALA A 281 3.45 7.62 16.11
C ALA A 281 1.93 7.74 16.27
N THR A 282 1.50 8.47 17.30
CA THR A 282 0.09 8.75 17.59
C THR A 282 -0.42 9.97 16.85
N ASP A 283 0.45 10.98 16.66
CA ASP A 283 0.22 12.12 15.78
C ASP A 283 1.27 12.12 14.66
N ILE A 284 0.90 11.53 13.52
CA ILE A 284 1.76 11.51 12.33
C ILE A 284 2.00 12.91 11.78
N GLY A 285 1.06 13.84 11.95
CA GLY A 285 1.25 15.24 11.55
C GLY A 285 2.40 15.86 12.31
N ALA A 286 2.30 15.92 13.64
CA ALA A 286 3.39 16.45 14.48
C ALA A 286 4.71 15.71 14.23
N GLU A 287 4.73 14.38 14.38
CA GLU A 287 5.99 13.64 14.32
C GLU A 287 6.67 13.66 12.95
N CYS A 288 5.94 13.80 11.84
CA CYS A 288 6.55 13.89 10.52
C CYS A 288 7.17 15.25 10.22
N TYR A 289 6.67 16.32 10.85
CA TYR A 289 7.03 17.72 10.56
C TYR A 289 7.81 18.41 11.70
N ASP A 290 7.96 17.76 12.87
CA ASP A 290 8.79 18.27 13.96
C ASP A 290 10.24 18.51 13.50
N ASN A 291 10.73 19.73 13.78
CA ASN A 291 12.04 20.32 13.45
C ASN A 291 12.27 20.85 12.02
N ASP A 292 11.25 21.05 11.19
CA ASP A 292 11.41 21.95 10.05
C ASP A 292 11.30 23.40 10.55
N ALA A 293 12.43 23.97 11.03
CA ALA A 293 12.56 25.37 11.47
C ALA A 293 12.16 26.41 10.39
N ILE A 294 11.84 25.97 9.18
CA ILE A 294 11.36 26.78 8.07
C ILE A 294 9.82 27.00 8.16
N ASN A 295 9.09 26.22 8.96
CA ASN A 295 7.65 26.37 9.17
C ASN A 295 7.28 27.04 10.51
N ASN A 296 8.27 27.53 11.28
CA ASN A 296 8.02 28.35 12.47
C ASN A 296 7.70 29.82 12.13
N VAL A 297 7.30 30.12 10.89
CA VAL A 297 6.38 31.24 10.68
C VAL A 297 5.03 30.75 11.19
N LYS A 298 4.69 31.12 12.43
CA LYS A 298 3.30 31.18 12.88
C LYS A 298 2.53 31.93 11.80
N THR A 299 1.84 31.21 10.92
CA THR A 299 0.64 31.76 10.29
C THR A 299 -0.37 31.88 11.41
N THR A 300 -0.30 32.99 12.13
CA THR A 300 -1.48 33.59 12.72
C THR A 300 -2.49 33.72 11.59
N TYR A 301 -3.37 32.73 11.46
CA TYR A 301 -4.65 32.94 10.81
C TYR A 301 -5.44 33.87 11.73
N THR A 302 -5.12 35.16 11.67
CA THR A 302 -6.10 36.20 11.93
C THR A 302 -7.19 35.99 10.90
N LYS A 303 -8.32 35.46 11.37
CA LYS A 303 -9.56 35.31 10.61
C LYS A 303 -9.92 36.70 10.04
N PRO A 304 -9.81 36.96 8.73
CA PRO A 304 -10.33 38.18 8.18
C PRO A 304 -11.84 38.04 8.21
N SER A 305 -12.49 38.75 9.12
CA SER A 305 -13.91 39.02 9.04
C SER A 305 -14.16 39.78 7.74
N GLY A 306 -14.89 39.16 6.81
CA GLY A 306 -15.55 39.86 5.72
C GLY A 306 -14.73 40.06 4.45
N ILE A 307 -14.39 38.99 3.74
CA ILE A 307 -14.33 39.03 2.28
C ILE A 307 -15.05 37.79 1.76
N LYS A 308 -16.20 37.99 1.09
CA LYS A 308 -16.90 36.95 0.36
C LYS A 308 -15.97 36.44 -0.74
N MET A 309 -15.46 35.22 -0.61
CA MET A 309 -14.90 34.50 -1.74
C MET A 309 -16.04 34.21 -2.73
N LEU A 310 -16.04 34.90 -3.85
CA LEU A 310 -16.75 34.44 -5.03
C LEU A 310 -16.01 33.20 -5.54
N GLU A 311 -16.62 32.03 -5.39
CA GLU A 311 -16.35 30.89 -6.26
C GLU A 311 -16.64 31.34 -7.70
N SER A 312 -15.61 31.38 -8.54
CA SER A 312 -15.78 31.44 -9.99
C SER A 312 -15.23 30.16 -10.60
N TYR A 313 -16.08 29.14 -10.63
CA TYR A 313 -16.09 28.23 -11.78
C TYR A 313 -16.64 29.03 -12.97
N CYS A 314 -15.77 29.71 -13.71
CA CYS A 314 -16.10 30.25 -15.02
C CYS A 314 -15.23 29.60 -16.08
N TYR A 315 -15.88 28.80 -16.94
CA TYR A 315 -15.45 28.51 -18.29
C TYR A 315 -14.91 29.79 -18.95
N HIS A 316 -13.64 29.80 -19.36
CA HIS A 316 -13.05 30.90 -20.14
C HIS A 316 -13.15 30.57 -21.64
N PRO A 317 -14.17 31.06 -22.37
CA PRO A 317 -14.29 30.85 -23.82
C PRO A 317 -13.10 31.44 -24.60
N GLN A 318 -12.39 32.41 -24.03
CA GLN A 318 -11.22 33.04 -24.64
C GLN A 318 -10.01 32.10 -24.80
N LEU A 319 -9.84 31.10 -23.91
CA LEU A 319 -8.77 30.11 -24.04
C LEU A 319 -9.02 29.13 -25.18
N LEU A 320 -10.28 28.73 -25.39
CA LEU A 320 -10.69 27.89 -26.51
C LEU A 320 -10.46 28.61 -27.84
N THR A 321 -10.81 29.90 -27.95
CA THR A 321 -10.56 30.70 -29.16
C THR A 321 -9.06 30.79 -29.48
N PHE A 322 -8.20 30.92 -28.47
CA PHE A 322 -6.75 30.91 -28.66
C PHE A 322 -6.22 29.58 -29.19
N ILE A 323 -6.73 28.45 -28.67
CA ILE A 323 -6.36 27.11 -29.13
C ILE A 323 -6.84 26.87 -30.56
N PHE A 324 -8.06 27.29 -30.92
CA PHE A 324 -8.58 27.16 -32.28
C PHE A 324 -7.81 28.02 -33.29
N ILE A 325 -7.44 29.25 -32.94
CA ILE A 325 -6.63 30.11 -33.81
C ILE A 325 -5.22 29.53 -34.02
N GLN A 326 -4.57 29.06 -32.95
CA GLN A 326 -3.26 28.42 -33.07
C GLN A 326 -3.32 27.16 -33.96
N THR A 327 -4.36 26.34 -33.80
CA THR A 327 -4.55 25.13 -34.61
C THR A 327 -4.83 25.48 -36.08
N ALA A 328 -5.65 26.50 -36.35
CA ALA A 328 -5.95 26.96 -37.71
C ALA A 328 -4.71 27.53 -38.42
N ILE A 329 -3.87 28.29 -37.71
CA ILE A 329 -2.62 28.82 -38.25
C ILE A 329 -1.66 27.67 -38.60
N VAL A 330 -1.49 26.70 -37.70
CA VAL A 330 -0.65 25.52 -37.97
C VAL A 330 -1.16 24.73 -39.17
N CYS A 331 -2.47 24.48 -39.26
CA CYS A 331 -3.07 23.79 -40.40
C CYS A 331 -2.89 24.57 -41.72
N TYR A 332 -3.01 25.90 -41.70
CA TYR A 332 -2.78 26.74 -42.88
C TYR A 332 -1.33 26.68 -43.35
N PHE A 333 -0.35 26.73 -42.42
CA PHE A 333 1.06 26.60 -42.78
C PHE A 333 1.40 25.20 -43.31
N VAL A 334 0.84 24.14 -42.72
CA VAL A 334 1.00 22.77 -43.21
C VAL A 334 0.41 22.62 -44.61
N ALA A 335 -0.82 23.09 -44.85
CA ALA A 335 -1.45 22.99 -46.16
C ALA A 335 -0.76 23.83 -47.26
N ARG A 336 -0.17 24.97 -46.89
CA ARG A 336 0.42 25.92 -47.85
C ARG A 336 1.90 25.67 -48.15
N PHE A 337 2.66 25.11 -47.21
CA PHE A 337 4.12 25.00 -47.33
C PHE A 337 4.68 23.58 -47.21
N LEU A 338 3.86 22.58 -46.84
CA LEU A 338 4.25 21.17 -46.89
C LEU A 338 3.52 20.46 -48.04
N PRO A 339 4.18 20.15 -49.17
CA PRO A 339 3.59 19.33 -50.21
C PRO A 339 3.59 17.88 -49.74
N ILE A 340 2.60 17.50 -48.92
CA ILE A 340 2.37 16.10 -48.57
C ILE A 340 1.53 15.49 -49.69
N PRO A 341 2.03 14.48 -50.43
CA PRO A 341 1.23 13.79 -51.42
C PRO A 341 0.03 13.11 -50.74
N ILE A 342 -1.18 13.45 -51.19
CA ILE A 342 -2.48 12.98 -50.64
C ILE A 342 -2.64 11.44 -50.66
N ALA A 343 -1.72 10.70 -51.28
CA ALA A 343 -1.72 9.24 -51.32
C ALA A 343 -1.52 8.55 -49.95
N TYR A 344 -0.95 9.22 -48.94
CA TYR A 344 -0.62 8.57 -47.66
C TYR A 344 -1.75 8.54 -46.61
N LEU A 345 -2.83 9.31 -46.80
CA LEU A 345 -3.94 9.37 -45.83
C LEU A 345 -5.07 8.36 -46.12
N ILE A 346 -5.11 7.75 -47.30
CA ILE A 346 -6.23 6.86 -47.70
C ILE A 346 -6.04 5.40 -47.22
N ASN A 347 -4.84 5.00 -46.77
CA ASN A 347 -4.58 3.59 -46.40
C ASN A 347 -4.87 3.22 -44.94
N ASN A 348 -5.10 4.17 -44.03
CA ASN A 348 -5.35 3.86 -42.61
C ASN A 348 -6.82 3.71 -42.21
N PHE A 349 -7.78 3.86 -43.14
CA PHE A 349 -9.21 3.70 -42.86
C PHE A 349 -9.81 2.35 -43.31
N ARG A 350 -9.00 1.38 -43.76
CA ARG A 350 -9.50 0.11 -44.33
C ARG A 350 -9.46 -1.13 -43.41
N TYR A 351 -9.11 -1.02 -42.14
CA TYR A 351 -9.13 -2.18 -41.22
C TYR A 351 -9.95 -1.97 -39.92
N SER A 352 -11.09 -1.28 -40.03
CA SER A 352 -12.12 -1.30 -38.97
C SER A 352 -13.53 -1.43 -39.56
N ARG A 353 -13.73 -2.47 -40.38
CA ARG A 353 -15.06 -2.97 -40.77
C ARG A 353 -14.98 -4.45 -41.12
N HIS A 354 -14.89 -5.29 -40.10
CA HIS A 354 -15.52 -6.61 -40.12
C HIS A 354 -15.91 -6.98 -38.69
N VAL A 355 -17.14 -6.60 -38.34
CA VAL A 355 -17.96 -7.27 -37.33
C VAL A 355 -18.84 -8.26 -38.09
N ARG A 356 -18.82 -9.51 -37.68
CA ARG A 356 -20.04 -10.28 -37.41
C ARG A 356 -19.87 -10.98 -36.08
#